data_AF-A0A736WN52-F1
#
_entry.id   AF-A0A736WN52-F1
#
_cell.length_a   1.000
_cell.length_b   1.000
_cell.length_c   1.000
_cell.angle_alpha   90.00
_cell.angle_beta   90.00
_cell.angle_gamma   90.00
#
_symmetry.space_group_name_H-M   'P 1'
#
loop_
_entity.id
_entity.type
_entity.pdbx_description
1 polymer ?
#
loop_
_entity_poly.entity_id
_entity_poly.type
_entity_poly.pdbx_seq_one_letter_code
_entity_poly.pdbx_strand_id
1 'polypeptide(L)'
;GEYASVTDVYNYYKYGELLRGGICHSVQLTAAISNGCIKNGKHNIFIIGDSYAAALFNGLSHYIDNKGSDYIISQMTDGNAPPLFVDGKDDLQRSVITLNNNRINEIKRVQPEVVLLTWSVRGTNGVHDKKLAIDALSLTIKKIKEASPESRIIFIGPVPEWNANLVKIISNYLSEFKKNPPLYMTYGLNSEISEWDSYFSNNVPKMGIEYISAY
;
A
#
# COMPACT_ATOMS: atom_id res chain seq x y z
N GLY A 1 19.37 20.09 -16.22
CA GLY A 1 18.89 18.90 -16.96
C GLY A 1 17.53 18.51 -16.44
N GLU A 2 16.75 17.74 -17.20
CA GLU A 2 15.34 17.40 -16.93
C GLU A 2 15.08 16.89 -15.51
N TYR A 3 15.94 16.02 -14.97
CA TYR A 3 15.81 15.51 -13.60
C TYR A 3 16.05 16.57 -12.52
N ALA A 4 16.97 17.51 -12.76
CA ALA A 4 17.33 18.55 -11.79
C ALA A 4 16.25 19.64 -11.68
N SER A 5 15.40 19.79 -12.68
CA SER A 5 14.27 20.74 -12.67
C SER A 5 13.06 20.26 -11.85
N VAL A 6 13.01 18.98 -11.46
CA VAL A 6 11.92 18.46 -10.62
C VAL A 6 12.24 18.74 -9.14
N THR A 7 11.75 19.87 -8.63
CA THR A 7 11.97 20.30 -7.24
C THR A 7 10.79 20.01 -6.31
N ASP A 8 9.57 19.94 -6.85
CA ASP A 8 8.36 19.52 -6.15
C ASP A 8 7.81 18.25 -6.80
N VAL A 9 8.15 17.10 -6.20
CA VAL A 9 7.78 15.79 -6.74
C VAL A 9 6.29 15.51 -6.65
N TYR A 10 5.60 16.01 -5.61
CA TYR A 10 4.18 15.71 -5.41
C TYR A 10 3.32 16.43 -6.43
N ASN A 11 3.65 17.70 -6.71
CA ASN A 11 2.97 18.46 -7.75
C ASN A 11 3.32 17.91 -9.15
N TYR A 12 4.61 17.67 -9.43
CA TYR A 12 5.06 17.20 -10.74
C TYR A 12 4.41 15.87 -11.15
N TYR A 13 4.33 14.90 -10.24
CA TYR A 13 3.71 13.60 -10.49
C TYR A 13 2.21 13.57 -10.20
N LYS A 14 1.59 14.69 -9.81
CA LYS A 14 0.17 14.77 -9.44
C LYS A 14 -0.22 13.70 -8.42
N TYR A 15 0.52 13.63 -7.32
CA TYR A 15 0.43 12.55 -6.33
C TYR A 15 -1.00 12.30 -5.82
N GLY A 16 -1.79 13.37 -5.63
CA GLY A 16 -3.19 13.25 -5.25
C GLY A 16 -4.03 12.46 -6.26
N GLU A 17 -3.87 12.72 -7.57
CA GLU A 17 -4.56 11.98 -8.63
C GLU A 17 -4.11 10.53 -8.68
N LEU A 18 -2.80 10.27 -8.57
CA LEU A 18 -2.23 8.92 -8.60
C LEU A 18 -2.80 8.00 -7.52
N LEU A 19 -3.16 8.53 -6.36
CA LEU A 19 -3.71 7.76 -5.26
C LEU A 19 -5.25 7.78 -5.19
N ARG A 20 -5.91 8.54 -6.08
CA ARG A 20 -7.34 8.87 -5.98
C ARG A 20 -7.70 9.62 -4.69
N GLY A 21 -6.83 10.55 -4.29
CA GLY A 21 -7.00 11.45 -3.16
C GLY A 21 -8.29 12.26 -3.26
N GLY A 22 -9.02 12.38 -2.15
CA GLY A 22 -10.31 13.08 -2.12
C GLY A 22 -11.48 12.30 -2.73
N ILE A 23 -11.22 11.13 -3.34
CA ILE A 23 -12.26 10.25 -3.89
C ILE A 23 -12.37 8.99 -3.03
N CYS A 24 -11.29 8.20 -2.94
CA CYS A 24 -11.22 6.96 -2.14
C CYS A 24 -10.03 6.92 -1.19
N HIS A 25 -9.04 7.79 -1.38
CA HIS A 25 -7.89 7.91 -0.49
C HIS A 25 -8.04 9.14 0.42
N SER A 26 -7.87 8.93 1.73
CA SER A 26 -7.97 9.97 2.76
C SER A 26 -9.31 10.73 2.73
N VAL A 27 -10.41 9.99 2.82
CA VAL A 27 -11.79 10.54 2.79
C VAL A 27 -12.63 10.03 3.95
N GLN A 28 -13.72 10.74 4.25
CA GLN A 28 -14.72 10.26 5.21
C GLN A 28 -15.46 9.03 4.66
N LEU A 29 -15.92 8.14 5.55
CA LEU A 29 -16.58 6.89 5.15
C LEU A 29 -17.82 7.12 4.27
N THR A 30 -18.64 8.12 4.59
CA THR A 30 -19.82 8.48 3.80
C THR A 30 -19.46 8.88 2.37
N ALA A 31 -18.38 9.64 2.19
CA ALA A 31 -17.87 10.02 0.88
C ALA A 31 -17.32 8.80 0.12
N ALA A 32 -16.56 7.93 0.79
CA ALA A 32 -16.06 6.70 0.17
C ALA A 32 -17.19 5.81 -0.38
N ILE A 33 -18.27 5.65 0.40
CA ILE A 33 -19.46 4.90 -0.03
C ILE A 33 -20.14 5.61 -1.22
N SER A 34 -20.40 6.91 -1.10
CA SER A 34 -21.07 7.70 -2.15
C SER A 34 -20.29 7.73 -3.47
N ASN A 35 -18.96 7.73 -3.41
CA ASN A 35 -18.07 7.71 -4.58
C ASN A 35 -17.91 6.30 -5.18
N GLY A 36 -18.58 5.29 -4.61
CA GLY A 36 -18.50 3.92 -5.07
C GLY A 36 -17.12 3.30 -4.87
N CYS A 37 -16.39 3.67 -3.81
CA CYS A 37 -15.09 3.08 -3.48
C CYS A 37 -15.20 1.65 -2.95
N ILE A 38 -16.37 1.25 -2.46
CA ILE A 38 -16.64 -0.07 -1.90
C ILE A 38 -17.67 -0.79 -2.78
N LYS A 39 -17.22 -1.80 -3.52
CA LYS A 39 -18.04 -2.58 -4.44
C LYS A 39 -18.62 -3.82 -3.76
N ASN A 40 -19.79 -4.27 -4.21
CA ASN A 40 -20.47 -5.49 -3.72
C ASN A 40 -20.69 -6.55 -4.82
N GLY A 41 -20.03 -6.41 -5.97
CA GLY A 41 -20.06 -7.39 -7.05
C GLY A 41 -19.15 -8.58 -6.80
N LYS A 42 -19.31 -9.64 -7.61
CA LYS A 42 -18.38 -10.78 -7.66
C LYS A 42 -16.99 -10.31 -8.13
N HIS A 43 -15.98 -11.15 -7.92
CA HIS A 43 -14.59 -10.89 -8.38
C HIS A 43 -14.02 -9.57 -7.85
N ASN A 44 -14.37 -9.22 -6.61
CA ASN A 44 -13.94 -7.99 -5.96
C ASN A 44 -12.59 -8.17 -5.27
N ILE A 45 -11.61 -7.33 -5.66
CA ILE A 45 -10.32 -7.15 -4.98
C ILE A 45 -10.42 -5.89 -4.12
N PHE A 46 -10.34 -6.06 -2.81
CA PHE A 46 -10.48 -4.99 -1.83
C PHE A 46 -9.10 -4.55 -1.32
N ILE A 47 -8.66 -3.37 -1.74
CA ILE A 47 -7.38 -2.77 -1.33
C ILE A 47 -7.54 -2.04 0.00
N ILE A 48 -6.72 -2.38 1.00
CA ILE A 48 -6.62 -1.68 2.28
C ILE A 48 -5.17 -1.38 2.65
N GLY A 49 -4.96 -0.25 3.34
CA GLY A 49 -3.64 0.14 3.85
C GLY A 49 -3.40 1.64 3.80
N ASP A 50 -2.13 2.03 3.81
CA ASP A 50 -1.74 3.44 3.69
C ASP A 50 -1.57 3.87 2.23
N SER A 51 -0.80 4.93 1.98
CA SER A 51 -0.52 5.43 0.62
C SER A 51 0.23 4.42 -0.25
N TYR A 52 1.00 3.46 0.32
CA TYR A 52 1.64 2.39 -0.45
C TYR A 52 0.58 1.44 -1.02
N ALA A 53 -0.47 1.15 -0.25
CA ALA A 53 -1.59 0.36 -0.74
C ALA A 53 -2.39 1.12 -1.81
N ALA A 54 -2.59 2.43 -1.63
CA ALA A 54 -3.24 3.27 -2.64
C ALA A 54 -2.48 3.24 -3.99
N ALA A 55 -1.14 3.22 -3.95
CA ALA A 55 -0.30 3.17 -5.14
C ALA A 55 -0.48 1.90 -5.99
N LEU A 56 -0.98 0.80 -5.40
CA LEU A 56 -1.26 -0.44 -6.13
C LEU A 56 -2.40 -0.31 -7.13
N PHE A 57 -3.31 0.66 -6.93
CA PHE A 57 -4.54 0.81 -7.72
C PHE A 57 -4.26 0.90 -9.22
N ASN A 58 -3.31 1.75 -9.62
CA ASN A 58 -3.04 2.02 -11.05
C ASN A 58 -2.55 0.78 -11.80
N GLY A 59 -1.59 0.04 -11.21
CA GLY A 59 -1.05 -1.17 -11.81
C GLY A 59 -2.10 -2.28 -11.90
N LEU A 60 -2.92 -2.45 -10.87
CA LEU A 60 -3.99 -3.44 -10.85
C LEU A 60 -5.10 -3.10 -11.86
N SER A 61 -5.55 -1.84 -11.90
CA SER A 61 -6.56 -1.38 -12.87
C SER A 61 -6.08 -1.61 -14.30
N HIS A 62 -4.85 -1.18 -14.60
CA HIS A 62 -4.26 -1.37 -15.92
C HIS A 62 -4.15 -2.86 -16.31
N TYR A 63 -3.81 -3.73 -15.37
CA TYR A 63 -3.75 -5.18 -15.60
C TYR A 63 -5.13 -5.77 -15.93
N ILE A 64 -6.16 -5.42 -15.16
CA ILE A 64 -7.54 -5.88 -15.37
C ILE A 64 -8.04 -5.44 -16.75
N ASP A 65 -7.86 -4.17 -17.09
CA ASP A 65 -8.28 -3.58 -18.36
C ASP A 65 -7.60 -4.28 -19.55
N ASN A 66 -6.26 -4.44 -19.49
CA ASN A 66 -5.50 -5.09 -20.55
C ASN A 66 -5.82 -6.57 -20.74
N LYS A 67 -6.30 -7.24 -19.68
CA LYS A 67 -6.73 -8.64 -19.74
C LYS A 67 -8.20 -8.79 -20.14
N GLY A 68 -8.97 -7.70 -20.21
CA GLY A 68 -10.42 -7.77 -20.39
C GLY A 68 -11.10 -8.57 -19.27
N SER A 69 -10.53 -8.49 -18.06
CA SER A 69 -11.01 -9.24 -16.90
C SER A 69 -12.24 -8.57 -16.29
N ASP A 70 -13.13 -9.38 -15.71
CA ASP A 70 -14.34 -8.94 -15.01
C ASP A 70 -14.13 -8.66 -13.51
N TYR A 71 -12.87 -8.75 -13.04
CA TYR A 71 -12.52 -8.35 -11.68
C TYR A 71 -12.77 -6.85 -11.46
N ILE A 72 -13.23 -6.51 -10.25
CA ILE A 72 -13.50 -5.13 -9.85
C ILE A 72 -12.67 -4.76 -8.62
N ILE A 73 -12.40 -3.47 -8.45
CA ILE A 73 -11.54 -2.98 -7.37
C ILE A 73 -12.35 -2.14 -6.38
N SER A 74 -12.27 -2.52 -5.10
CA SER A 74 -12.63 -1.68 -3.96
C SER A 74 -11.38 -1.07 -3.32
N GLN A 75 -11.49 0.11 -2.74
CA GLN A 75 -10.37 0.81 -2.10
C GLN A 75 -10.81 1.54 -0.84
N MET A 76 -10.14 1.26 0.27
CA MET A 76 -10.19 2.06 1.50
C MET A 76 -8.77 2.24 2.04
N THR A 77 -8.15 3.35 1.66
CA THR A 77 -6.76 3.66 2.03
C THR A 77 -6.65 5.08 2.56
N ASP A 78 -5.74 5.33 3.50
CA ASP A 78 -5.55 6.66 4.07
C ASP A 78 -4.08 6.88 4.41
N GLY A 79 -3.55 8.07 4.14
CA GLY A 79 -2.16 8.40 4.40
C GLY A 79 -1.80 8.25 5.88
N ASN A 80 -0.64 7.67 6.17
CA ASN A 80 -0.20 7.29 7.52
C ASN A 80 -1.15 6.29 8.26
N ALA A 81 -2.08 5.61 7.60
CA ALA A 81 -2.97 4.64 8.24
C ALA A 81 -2.77 3.21 7.73
N PRO A 82 -1.71 2.50 8.18
CA PRO A 82 -1.44 1.12 7.78
C PRO A 82 -2.61 0.19 8.18
N PRO A 83 -2.69 -1.02 7.59
CA PRO A 83 -3.71 -2.01 7.94
C PRO A 83 -3.35 -2.73 9.26
N LEU A 84 -2.88 -1.97 10.25
CA LEU A 84 -2.43 -2.43 11.57
C LEU A 84 -3.19 -1.66 12.66
N PHE A 85 -3.61 -2.34 13.72
CA PHE A 85 -4.37 -1.76 14.83
C PHE A 85 -3.45 -1.07 15.84
N VAL A 86 -2.76 -0.01 15.40
CA VAL A 86 -1.86 0.81 16.22
C VAL A 86 -2.56 2.06 16.73
N ASP A 87 -2.24 2.49 17.95
CA ASP A 87 -2.73 3.75 18.50
C ASP A 87 -1.95 4.93 17.90
N GLY A 88 -2.44 5.40 16.76
CA GLY A 88 -1.85 6.47 15.98
C GLY A 88 -2.91 7.29 15.24
N LYS A 89 -2.45 8.33 14.54
CA LYS A 89 -3.29 9.22 13.74
C LYS A 89 -2.89 9.21 12.27
N ASP A 90 -3.88 9.23 11.38
CA ASP A 90 -3.67 9.46 9.96
C ASP A 90 -3.33 10.93 9.67
N ASP A 91 -3.06 11.27 8.40
CA ASP A 91 -2.75 12.65 7.99
C ASP A 91 -3.84 13.67 8.35
N LEU A 92 -5.10 13.22 8.43
CA LEU A 92 -6.27 14.04 8.80
C LEU A 92 -6.59 13.99 10.31
N GLN A 93 -5.65 13.51 11.14
CA GLN A 93 -5.76 13.47 12.61
C GLN A 93 -6.84 12.51 13.16
N ARG A 94 -7.31 11.57 12.35
CA ARG A 94 -8.28 10.53 12.70
C ARG A 94 -7.55 9.31 13.27
N SER A 95 -8.21 8.58 14.16
CA SER A 95 -7.63 7.37 14.76
C SER A 95 -7.44 6.25 13.71
N VAL A 96 -6.23 5.71 13.62
CA VAL A 96 -5.91 4.56 12.77
C VAL A 96 -6.73 3.33 13.15
N ILE A 97 -6.97 3.10 14.45
CA ILE A 97 -7.85 2.02 14.92
C ILE A 97 -9.28 2.19 14.41
N THR A 98 -9.85 3.41 14.48
CA THR A 98 -11.19 3.68 13.97
C THR A 98 -11.28 3.44 12.47
N LEU A 99 -10.28 3.89 11.69
CA LEU A 99 -10.23 3.65 10.26
C LEU A 99 -10.17 2.15 9.94
N ASN A 100 -9.34 1.39 10.65
CA ASN A 100 -9.24 -0.07 10.45
C ASN A 100 -10.52 -0.80 10.87
N ASN A 101 -11.22 -0.38 11.92
CA ASN A 101 -12.53 -0.92 12.27
C ASN A 101 -13.55 -0.70 11.13
N ASN A 102 -13.56 0.47 10.51
CA ASN A 102 -14.43 0.74 9.36
C ASN A 102 -14.08 -0.15 8.16
N ARG A 103 -12.80 -0.34 7.86
CA ARG A 103 -12.34 -1.25 6.79
C ARG A 103 -12.84 -2.69 7.02
N ILE A 104 -12.71 -3.21 8.25
CA ILE A 104 -13.22 -4.55 8.61
C ILE A 104 -14.74 -4.63 8.48
N ASN A 105 -15.48 -3.60 8.88
CA ASN A 105 -16.95 -3.57 8.74
C ASN A 105 -17.38 -3.60 7.27
N GLU A 106 -16.70 -2.88 6.40
CA GLU A 106 -17.02 -2.90 4.96
C GLU A 106 -16.63 -4.22 4.29
N ILE A 107 -15.49 -4.82 4.66
CA ILE A 107 -15.13 -6.18 4.26
C ILE A 107 -16.22 -7.18 4.68
N LYS A 108 -16.69 -7.09 5.94
CA LYS A 108 -17.82 -7.91 6.43
C LYS A 108 -19.09 -7.70 5.60
N ARG A 109 -19.38 -6.47 5.20
CA ARG A 109 -20.60 -6.14 4.46
C ARG A 109 -20.58 -6.69 3.02
N VAL A 110 -19.45 -6.61 2.33
CA VAL A 110 -19.39 -6.95 0.89
C VAL A 110 -18.80 -8.32 0.58
N GLN A 111 -18.18 -8.99 1.56
CA GLN A 111 -17.58 -10.33 1.41
C GLN A 111 -16.71 -10.43 0.14
N PRO A 112 -15.62 -9.64 0.02
CA PRO A 112 -14.82 -9.60 -1.19
C PRO A 112 -14.13 -10.93 -1.47
N GLU A 113 -13.85 -11.23 -2.74
CA GLU A 113 -13.09 -12.45 -3.10
C GLU A 113 -11.65 -12.37 -2.59
N VAL A 114 -11.04 -11.19 -2.70
CA VAL A 114 -9.66 -10.94 -2.28
C VAL A 114 -9.60 -9.68 -1.40
N VAL A 115 -8.87 -9.75 -0.29
CA VAL A 115 -8.39 -8.59 0.45
C VAL A 115 -6.89 -8.44 0.19
N LEU A 116 -6.53 -7.33 -0.45
CA LEU A 116 -5.15 -7.00 -0.84
C LEU A 116 -4.62 -5.90 0.07
N LEU A 117 -3.49 -6.14 0.72
CA LEU A 117 -2.94 -5.21 1.71
C LEU A 117 -1.43 -5.02 1.57
N THR A 118 -0.95 -3.83 1.95
CA THR A 118 0.47 -3.47 2.11
C THR A 118 0.57 -2.18 2.94
N TRP A 119 1.77 -1.80 3.36
CA TRP A 119 2.04 -0.54 4.06
C TRP A 119 3.51 -0.11 3.98
N SER A 120 3.79 1.14 4.35
CA SER A 120 5.15 1.65 4.57
C SER A 120 5.73 1.07 5.87
N VAL A 121 6.61 0.07 5.75
CA VAL A 121 7.20 -0.65 6.90
C VAL A 121 8.04 0.23 7.82
N ARG A 122 8.51 1.38 7.33
CA ARG A 122 9.25 2.40 8.09
C ARG A 122 8.43 3.68 8.35
N GLY A 123 7.14 3.68 8.01
CA GLY A 123 6.25 4.83 8.20
C GLY A 123 5.97 5.13 9.67
N THR A 124 5.45 6.32 9.96
CA THR A 124 5.25 6.84 11.34
C THR A 124 4.37 5.93 12.21
N ASN A 125 3.32 5.34 11.64
CA ASN A 125 2.44 4.41 12.33
C ASN A 125 2.78 2.94 12.00
N GLY A 126 3.96 2.67 11.43
CA GLY A 126 4.48 1.32 11.25
C GLY A 126 4.95 0.71 12.57
N VAL A 127 5.18 -0.61 12.55
CA VAL A 127 5.79 -1.32 13.68
C VAL A 127 7.22 -1.70 13.27
N HIS A 128 8.21 -1.06 13.88
CA HIS A 128 9.61 -1.19 13.45
C HIS A 128 10.29 -2.51 13.84
N ASP A 129 9.83 -3.15 14.92
CA ASP A 129 10.30 -4.49 15.27
C ASP A 129 9.60 -5.52 14.37
N LYS A 130 10.38 -6.29 13.61
CA LYS A 130 9.88 -7.23 12.60
C LYS A 130 8.97 -8.31 13.20
N LYS A 131 9.26 -8.78 14.42
CA LYS A 131 8.45 -9.79 15.12
C LYS A 131 7.13 -9.18 15.60
N LEU A 132 7.18 -8.00 16.23
CA LEU A 132 5.96 -7.30 16.65
C LEU A 132 5.10 -6.88 15.45
N ALA A 133 5.70 -6.60 14.29
CA ALA A 133 4.96 -6.32 13.06
C ALA A 133 4.17 -7.55 12.58
N ILE A 134 4.74 -8.76 12.68
CA ILE A 134 4.02 -10.02 12.41
C ILE A 134 2.87 -10.20 13.41
N ASP A 135 3.10 -9.95 14.69
CA ASP A 135 2.05 -10.05 15.71
C ASP A 135 0.90 -9.06 15.44
N ALA A 136 1.22 -7.82 15.06
CA ALA A 136 0.24 -6.81 14.68
C ALA A 136 -0.54 -7.20 13.41
N LEU A 137 0.14 -7.73 12.39
CA LEU A 137 -0.49 -8.23 11.17
C LEU A 137 -1.41 -9.42 11.46
N SER A 138 -1.04 -10.29 12.40
CA SER A 138 -1.83 -11.46 12.78
C SER A 138 -3.22 -11.08 13.30
N LEU A 139 -3.32 -9.97 14.04
CA LEU A 139 -4.58 -9.43 14.53
C LEU A 139 -5.48 -8.96 13.37
N THR A 140 -4.91 -8.27 12.38
CA THR A 140 -5.64 -7.86 11.18
C THR A 140 -6.14 -9.07 10.40
N ILE A 141 -5.28 -10.07 10.16
CA ILE A 141 -5.65 -11.31 9.47
C ILE A 141 -6.80 -12.01 10.19
N LYS A 142 -6.73 -12.15 11.52
CA LYS A 142 -7.79 -12.76 12.32
C LYS A 142 -9.13 -12.04 12.12
N LYS A 143 -9.13 -10.71 12.22
CA LYS A 143 -10.34 -9.89 12.02
C LYS A 143 -10.92 -10.01 10.61
N ILE A 144 -10.07 -10.10 9.58
CA ILE A 144 -10.53 -10.32 8.20
C ILE A 144 -11.16 -11.70 8.07
N LYS A 145 -10.51 -12.76 8.57
CA LYS A 145 -11.03 -14.14 8.51
C LYS A 145 -12.36 -14.29 9.28
N GLU A 146 -12.52 -13.60 10.40
CA GLU A 146 -13.79 -13.57 11.15
C GLU A 146 -14.89 -12.78 10.41
N ALA A 147 -14.52 -11.70 9.72
CA ALA A 147 -15.44 -10.85 8.97
C ALA A 147 -15.89 -11.46 7.65
N SER A 148 -14.98 -12.13 6.93
CA SER A 148 -15.19 -12.68 5.59
C SER A 148 -14.37 -13.97 5.43
N PRO A 149 -14.89 -15.13 5.89
CA PRO A 149 -14.13 -16.38 5.99
C PRO A 149 -13.56 -16.91 4.67
N GLU A 150 -14.26 -16.65 3.56
CA GLU A 150 -13.89 -17.13 2.22
C GLU A 150 -12.94 -16.18 1.47
N SER A 151 -12.66 -14.99 2.02
CA SER A 151 -11.75 -14.05 1.37
C SER A 151 -10.32 -14.58 1.36
N ARG A 152 -9.70 -14.60 0.19
CA ARG A 152 -8.24 -14.74 0.09
C ARG A 152 -7.59 -13.46 0.61
N ILE A 153 -6.57 -13.61 1.45
CA ILE A 153 -5.82 -12.49 2.00
C ILE A 153 -4.43 -12.52 1.37
N ILE A 154 -4.06 -11.43 0.70
CA ILE A 154 -2.78 -11.31 0.01
C ILE A 154 -2.04 -10.08 0.56
N PHE A 155 -0.85 -10.32 1.11
CA PHE A 155 0.08 -9.26 1.49
C PHE A 155 1.11 -9.06 0.37
N ILE A 156 1.06 -7.90 -0.29
CA ILE A 156 2.14 -7.46 -1.19
C ILE A 156 3.23 -6.82 -0.33
N GLY A 157 4.44 -7.39 -0.38
CA GLY A 157 5.60 -6.97 0.38
C GLY A 157 6.06 -5.53 0.10
N PRO A 158 7.08 -5.07 0.83
CA PRO A 158 7.58 -3.71 0.67
C PRO A 158 8.24 -3.52 -0.70
N VAL A 159 8.12 -2.31 -1.25
CA VAL A 159 8.78 -1.89 -2.50
C VAL A 159 10.16 -1.31 -2.22
N PRO A 160 11.09 -1.31 -3.19
CA PRO A 160 12.40 -0.67 -3.03
C PRO A 160 12.29 0.80 -2.61
N GLU A 161 13.05 1.18 -1.57
CA GLU A 161 13.14 2.57 -1.11
C GLU A 161 14.53 3.15 -1.37
N TRP A 162 14.60 4.46 -1.53
CA TRP A 162 15.82 5.18 -1.86
C TRP A 162 16.14 6.19 -0.76
N ASN A 163 17.42 6.53 -0.60
CA ASN A 163 17.90 7.45 0.45
C ASN A 163 17.49 8.92 0.23
N ALA A 164 16.86 9.22 -0.91
CA ALA A 164 16.16 10.47 -1.23
C ALA A 164 15.13 10.18 -2.33
N ASN A 165 14.37 11.19 -2.78
CA ASN A 165 13.52 11.06 -3.96
C ASN A 165 14.31 10.48 -5.15
N LEU A 166 13.80 9.45 -5.82
CA LEU A 166 14.52 8.74 -6.90
C LEU A 166 15.00 9.70 -8.01
N VAL A 167 14.19 10.68 -8.40
CA VAL A 167 14.57 11.71 -9.37
C VAL A 167 15.81 12.51 -8.93
N LYS A 168 15.96 12.75 -7.63
CA LYS A 168 17.13 13.41 -7.04
C LYS A 168 18.35 12.49 -7.03
N ILE A 169 18.16 11.19 -6.72
CA ILE A 169 19.24 10.19 -6.79
C ILE A 169 19.79 10.10 -8.22
N ILE A 170 18.92 10.02 -9.23
CA ILE A 170 19.32 10.02 -10.65
C ILE A 170 20.06 11.32 -11.03
N SER A 171 19.54 12.47 -10.59
CA SER A 171 20.20 13.76 -10.82
C SER A 171 21.59 13.85 -10.17
N ASN A 172 21.76 13.27 -8.98
CA ASN A 172 23.04 13.24 -8.28
C ASN A 172 24.03 12.33 -9.01
N TYR A 173 23.59 11.13 -9.44
CA TYR A 173 24.40 10.21 -10.24
C TYR A 173 24.92 10.86 -11.54
N LEU A 174 24.03 11.52 -12.28
CA LEU A 174 24.40 12.26 -13.50
C LEU A 174 25.42 13.38 -13.21
N SER A 175 25.28 14.04 -12.07
CA SER A 175 26.16 15.13 -11.67
C SER A 175 27.55 14.62 -11.27
N GLU A 176 27.62 13.48 -10.60
CA GLU A 176 28.85 12.84 -10.11
C GLU A 176 29.62 12.14 -11.23
N PHE A 177 28.94 11.28 -12.01
CA PHE A 177 29.59 10.41 -12.99
C PHE A 177 29.52 10.91 -14.43
N LYS A 178 28.76 11.98 -14.70
CA LYS A 178 28.54 12.56 -16.06
C LYS A 178 28.05 11.52 -17.09
N LYS A 179 27.34 10.48 -16.63
CA LYS A 179 26.77 9.40 -17.43
C LYS A 179 25.41 9.01 -16.87
N ASN A 180 24.56 8.45 -17.72
CA ASN A 180 23.27 7.89 -17.28
C ASN A 180 23.50 6.70 -16.34
N PRO A 181 22.68 6.55 -15.28
CA PRO A 181 22.71 5.34 -14.46
C PRO A 181 22.24 4.12 -15.25
N PRO A 182 22.62 2.89 -14.84
CA PRO A 182 22.05 1.67 -15.39
C PRO A 182 20.55 1.55 -15.03
N LEU A 183 19.81 0.75 -15.79
CA LEU A 183 18.36 0.53 -15.57
C LEU A 183 18.06 -0.04 -14.17
N TYR A 184 18.94 -0.92 -13.68
CA TYR A 184 18.92 -1.43 -12.31
C TYR A 184 20.19 -0.95 -11.61
N MET A 185 20.05 -0.32 -10.44
CA MET A 185 21.17 0.26 -9.72
C MET A 185 21.02 0.09 -8.21
N THR A 186 22.16 0.04 -7.52
CA THR A 186 22.24 0.04 -6.05
C THR A 186 22.66 1.40 -5.48
N TYR A 187 23.06 2.36 -6.33
CA TYR A 187 23.45 3.70 -5.90
C TYR A 187 22.26 4.42 -5.25
N GLY A 188 22.38 4.73 -3.95
CA GLY A 188 21.33 5.40 -3.18
C GLY A 188 20.16 4.50 -2.76
N LEU A 189 20.24 3.18 -2.98
CA LEU A 189 19.22 2.21 -2.57
C LEU A 189 19.29 1.98 -1.05
N ASN A 190 18.14 1.90 -0.39
CA ASN A 190 18.06 1.56 1.03
C ASN A 190 18.16 0.04 1.23
N SER A 191 19.13 -0.41 2.02
CA SER A 191 19.39 -1.85 2.23
C SER A 191 18.40 -2.54 3.17
N GLU A 192 17.75 -1.80 4.07
CA GLU A 192 16.87 -2.39 5.11
C GLU A 192 15.64 -3.07 4.50
N ILE A 193 15.18 -2.61 3.33
CA ILE A 193 13.97 -3.14 2.68
C ILE A 193 14.13 -4.60 2.28
N SER A 194 15.32 -4.99 1.80
CA SER A 194 15.58 -6.40 1.45
C SER A 194 15.51 -7.33 2.67
N GLU A 195 15.90 -6.85 3.85
CA GLU A 195 15.77 -7.59 5.10
C GLU A 195 14.30 -7.74 5.52
N TRP A 196 13.48 -6.71 5.33
CA TRP A 196 12.04 -6.77 5.58
C TRP A 196 11.36 -7.75 4.65
N ASP A 197 11.64 -7.67 3.35
CA ASP A 197 11.08 -8.58 2.35
C ASP A 197 11.44 -10.05 2.66
N SER A 198 12.71 -10.33 2.92
CA SER A 198 13.18 -11.67 3.30
C SER A 198 12.51 -12.17 4.57
N TYR A 199 12.36 -11.32 5.58
CA TYR A 199 11.69 -11.68 6.83
C TYR A 199 10.22 -12.02 6.60
N PHE A 200 9.50 -11.23 5.79
CA PHE A 200 8.10 -11.49 5.48
C PHE A 200 7.92 -12.73 4.61
N SER A 201 8.75 -12.93 3.59
CA SER A 201 8.72 -14.13 2.74
C SER A 201 8.82 -15.42 3.57
N ASN A 202 9.58 -15.40 4.66
CA ASN A 202 9.78 -16.57 5.53
C ASN A 202 8.71 -16.76 6.60
N ASN A 203 7.93 -15.72 6.95
CA ASN A 203 7.04 -15.76 8.11
C ASN A 203 5.56 -15.54 7.78
N VAL A 204 5.23 -14.75 6.76
CA VAL A 204 3.85 -14.47 6.35
C VAL A 204 3.11 -15.73 5.88
N PRO A 205 3.69 -16.63 5.05
CA PRO A 205 2.99 -17.85 4.64
C PRO A 205 2.55 -18.74 5.81
N LYS A 206 3.32 -18.73 6.92
CA LYS A 206 3.00 -19.51 8.14
C LYS A 206 1.74 -19.00 8.86
N MET A 207 1.29 -17.78 8.56
CA MET A 207 0.07 -17.18 9.10
C MET A 207 -1.20 -17.62 8.32
N GLY A 208 -1.02 -18.45 7.29
CA GLY A 208 -2.11 -18.95 6.45
C GLY A 208 -2.72 -17.87 5.57
N ILE A 209 -1.88 -17.01 5.00
CA ILE A 209 -2.21 -16.01 3.97
C ILE A 209 -1.14 -16.01 2.88
N GLU A 210 -1.41 -15.39 1.73
CA GLU A 210 -0.48 -15.31 0.60
C GLU A 210 0.48 -14.13 0.76
N TYR A 211 1.75 -14.32 0.38
CA TYR A 211 2.76 -13.27 0.30
C TYR A 211 3.27 -13.13 -1.13
N ILE A 212 3.37 -11.89 -1.62
CA ILE A 212 3.97 -11.57 -2.92
C ILE A 212 5.10 -10.58 -2.67
N SER A 213 6.34 -10.95 -2.99
CA SER A 213 7.49 -10.03 -2.92
C SER A 213 7.42 -9.00 -4.04
N ALA A 214 7.55 -7.73 -3.70
CA ALA A 214 7.59 -6.60 -4.64
C ALA A 214 8.98 -5.95 -4.73
N TYR A 215 9.97 -6.52 -4.03
CA TYR A 215 11.35 -6.03 -3.95
C TYR A 215 12.21 -6.59 -5.11
#